data_AF-A0A0A7PDG9-F1
#
_entry.id   AF-A0A0A7PDG9-F1
#
_cell.length_a   1.000
_cell.length_b   1.000
_cell.length_c   1.000
_cell.angle_alpha   90.00
_cell.angle_beta   90.00
_cell.angle_gamma   90.00
#
_symmetry.space_group_name_H-M   'P 1'
#
loop_
_entity.id
_entity.type
_entity.pdbx_description
1 polymer ?
#
loop_
_entity_poly.entity_id
_entity_poly.type
_entity_poly.pdbx_seq_one_letter_code
_entity_poly.pdbx_strand_id
1 'polypeptide(L)'
;MTIGDVKATDDGLMRRTRTQDRKEARRQHLLDVARALFYEKGFSATSIDDIIRRAGGAVGTIYLYFGSKLALFEAVIRDEAAKFSCRVATALDMATEKNLSLEEAAEKLVGAATDEEAIGLLRLVIAEGQRYPIIREIYREILAGIHQDVRMLIRRSEFCRGQVLSVESVDLILTTQIADAQLSLLTGVSENGAGPLCQRR
;
A
#
# COMPACT_ATOMS: atom_id res chain seq x y z
N MET A 1 5.14 47.20 -24.50
CA MET A 1 4.56 45.91 -24.05
C MET A 1 3.06 46.07 -24.06
N THR A 2 2.41 45.49 -25.06
CA THR A 2 0.97 45.66 -25.30
C THR A 2 0.21 44.53 -24.61
N ILE A 3 -1.01 44.81 -24.15
CA ILE A 3 -1.90 43.89 -23.40
C ILE A 3 -2.14 42.54 -24.13
N GLY A 4 -1.84 42.45 -25.43
CA GLY A 4 -1.92 41.22 -26.23
C GLY A 4 -0.89 40.13 -25.90
N ASP A 5 0.29 40.47 -25.37
CA ASP A 5 1.35 39.49 -25.07
C ASP A 5 1.06 38.68 -23.79
N VAL A 6 0.37 39.28 -22.81
CA VAL A 6 0.05 38.65 -21.52
C VAL A 6 -1.06 37.61 -21.65
N LYS A 7 -2.05 37.84 -22.53
CA LYS A 7 -3.17 36.92 -22.76
C LYS A 7 -2.74 35.65 -23.51
N ALA A 8 -1.81 35.78 -24.45
CA ALA A 8 -1.24 34.65 -25.20
C ALA A 8 -0.39 33.72 -24.32
N THR A 9 0.32 34.27 -23.32
CA THR A 9 1.08 33.47 -22.34
C THR A 9 0.19 32.70 -21.36
N ASP A 10 -0.95 33.28 -20.94
CA ASP A 10 -1.89 32.64 -20.01
C ASP A 10 -2.66 31.48 -20.68
N ASP A 11 -3.13 31.67 -21.92
CA ASP A 11 -3.77 30.61 -22.72
C ASP A 11 -2.80 29.44 -23.02
N GLY A 12 -1.51 29.74 -23.25
CA GLY A 12 -0.47 28.75 -23.48
C GLY A 12 -0.13 27.91 -22.24
N LEU A 13 -0.09 28.55 -21.06
CA LEU A 13 0.14 27.87 -19.78
C LEU A 13 -1.06 27.00 -19.40
N MET A 14 -2.28 27.53 -19.49
CA MET A 14 -3.53 26.81 -19.21
C MET A 14 -3.72 25.58 -20.13
N ARG A 15 -3.34 25.68 -21.41
CA ARG A 15 -3.42 24.55 -22.36
C ARG A 15 -2.37 23.47 -22.08
N ARG A 16 -1.18 23.85 -21.60
CA ARG A 16 -0.13 22.90 -21.15
C ARG A 16 -0.57 22.16 -19.88
N THR A 17 -1.07 22.87 -18.87
CA THR A 17 -1.56 22.27 -17.62
C THR A 17 -2.67 21.26 -17.89
N ARG A 18 -3.70 21.64 -18.67
CA ARG A 18 -4.79 20.71 -19.04
C ARG A 18 -4.33 19.48 -19.82
N THR A 19 -3.25 19.58 -20.58
CA THR A 19 -2.69 18.45 -21.33
C THR A 19 -1.88 17.52 -20.42
N GLN A 20 -1.16 18.08 -19.44
CA GLN A 20 -0.47 17.31 -18.40
C GLN A 20 -1.47 16.57 -17.50
N ASP A 21 -2.54 17.24 -17.06
CA ASP A 21 -3.57 16.62 -16.20
C ASP A 21 -4.23 15.42 -16.90
N ARG A 22 -4.54 15.56 -18.19
CA ARG A 22 -5.07 14.44 -19.01
C ARG A 22 -4.07 13.30 -19.13
N LYS A 23 -2.78 13.62 -19.29
CA LYS A 23 -1.72 12.62 -19.38
C LYS A 23 -1.59 11.84 -18.07
N GLU A 24 -1.64 12.52 -16.92
CA GLU A 24 -1.56 11.87 -15.61
C GLU A 24 -2.82 11.07 -15.30
N ALA A 25 -4.01 11.62 -15.56
CA ALA A 25 -5.27 10.89 -15.39
C ALA A 25 -5.28 9.59 -16.23
N ARG A 26 -4.73 9.63 -17.46
CA ARG A 26 -4.60 8.43 -18.28
C ARG A 26 -3.59 7.44 -17.71
N ARG A 27 -2.45 7.92 -17.20
CA ARG A 27 -1.43 7.09 -16.55
C ARG A 27 -2.03 6.39 -15.32
N GLN A 28 -2.74 7.12 -14.48
CA GLN A 28 -3.40 6.60 -13.28
C GLN A 28 -4.47 5.57 -13.62
N HIS A 29 -5.31 5.83 -14.63
CA HIS A 29 -6.33 4.87 -15.09
C HIS A 29 -5.72 3.53 -15.53
N LEU A 30 -4.60 3.56 -16.26
CA LEU A 30 -3.89 2.34 -16.64
C LEU A 30 -3.31 1.60 -15.42
N LEU A 31 -2.80 2.34 -14.44
CA LEU A 31 -2.30 1.80 -13.18
C LEU A 31 -3.42 1.08 -12.41
N ASP A 32 -4.58 1.71 -12.28
CA ASP A 32 -5.74 1.17 -11.56
C ASP A 32 -6.29 -0.10 -12.22
N VAL A 33 -6.40 -0.11 -13.55
CA VAL A 33 -6.83 -1.31 -14.29
C VAL A 33 -5.83 -2.45 -14.15
N ALA A 34 -4.53 -2.15 -14.26
CA ALA A 34 -3.48 -3.14 -14.09
C ALA A 34 -3.50 -3.74 -12.68
N ARG A 35 -3.63 -2.89 -11.66
CA ARG A 35 -3.79 -3.30 -10.26
C ARG A 35 -4.94 -4.27 -10.07
N ALA A 36 -6.13 -3.92 -10.55
CA ALA A 36 -7.31 -4.79 -10.44
C ALA A 36 -7.07 -6.17 -11.08
N LEU A 37 -6.48 -6.19 -12.29
CA LEU A 37 -6.15 -7.45 -12.96
C LEU A 37 -5.07 -8.25 -12.21
N PHE A 38 -4.07 -7.60 -11.63
CA PHE A 38 -3.06 -8.28 -10.83
C PHE A 38 -3.65 -8.87 -9.55
N TYR A 39 -4.63 -8.22 -8.91
CA TYR A 39 -5.34 -8.77 -7.76
C TYR A 39 -6.24 -9.95 -8.14
N GLU A 40 -6.92 -9.87 -9.28
CA GLU A 40 -7.86 -10.90 -9.72
C GLU A 40 -7.16 -12.20 -10.17
N LYS A 41 -6.03 -12.10 -10.88
CA LYS A 41 -5.38 -13.29 -11.49
C LYS A 41 -3.86 -13.36 -11.35
N GLY A 42 -3.24 -12.40 -10.66
CA GLY A 42 -1.79 -12.33 -10.50
C GLY A 42 -1.06 -11.64 -11.66
N PHE A 43 0.18 -11.23 -11.39
CA PHE A 43 1.03 -10.55 -12.38
C PHE A 43 1.36 -11.47 -13.54
N SER A 44 1.88 -12.69 -13.28
CA SER A 44 2.33 -13.61 -14.33
C SER A 44 1.23 -13.95 -15.34
N ALA A 45 -0.02 -14.16 -14.90
CA ALA A 45 -1.15 -14.52 -15.77
C ALA A 45 -1.82 -13.30 -16.47
N THR A 46 -1.39 -12.08 -16.18
CA THR A 46 -1.94 -10.86 -16.79
C THR A 46 -1.16 -10.46 -18.04
N SER A 47 -1.78 -10.46 -19.23
CA SER A 47 -1.14 -9.95 -20.45
C SER A 47 -1.34 -8.44 -20.59
N ILE A 48 -0.50 -7.77 -21.40
CA ILE A 48 -0.74 -6.36 -21.76
C ILE A 48 -2.07 -6.22 -22.51
N ASP A 49 -2.43 -7.20 -23.33
CA ASP A 49 -3.71 -7.20 -24.06
C ASP A 49 -4.91 -7.24 -23.13
N ASP A 50 -4.83 -7.96 -21.99
CA ASP A 50 -5.90 -7.94 -20.98
C ASP A 50 -6.07 -6.54 -20.37
N ILE A 51 -4.95 -5.87 -20.08
CA ILE A 51 -4.95 -4.51 -19.52
C ILE A 51 -5.57 -3.55 -20.53
N ILE A 52 -5.17 -3.62 -21.81
CA ILE A 52 -5.72 -2.77 -22.86
C ILE A 52 -7.20 -3.06 -23.11
N ARG A 53 -7.60 -4.34 -23.11
CA ARG A 53 -9.01 -4.74 -23.29
C ARG A 53 -9.90 -4.12 -22.21
N ARG A 54 -9.42 -4.04 -20.96
CA ARG A 54 -10.18 -3.47 -19.84
C ARG A 54 -10.05 -1.95 -19.73
N ALA A 55 -8.87 -1.37 -20.01
CA ALA A 55 -8.63 0.06 -19.89
C ALA A 55 -8.98 0.88 -21.14
N GLY A 56 -9.23 0.20 -22.26
CA GLY A 56 -9.29 0.79 -23.59
C GLY A 56 -7.91 1.30 -24.07
N GLY A 57 -7.85 1.76 -25.32
CA GLY A 57 -6.62 2.31 -25.92
C GLY A 57 -5.82 1.27 -26.69
N ALA A 58 -4.52 1.52 -26.86
CA ALA A 58 -3.63 0.68 -27.66
C ALA A 58 -2.46 0.16 -26.84
N VAL A 59 -1.91 -0.99 -27.22
CA VAL A 59 -0.72 -1.61 -26.59
C VAL A 59 0.44 -0.61 -26.45
N GLY A 60 0.69 0.19 -27.49
CA GLY A 60 1.73 1.22 -27.49
C GLY A 60 1.55 2.26 -26.37
N THR A 61 0.33 2.46 -25.87
CA THR A 61 0.07 3.37 -24.74
C THR A 61 0.73 2.87 -23.45
N ILE A 62 0.69 1.57 -23.14
CA ILE A 62 1.35 1.02 -21.94
C ILE A 62 2.86 1.23 -22.02
N TYR A 63 3.45 0.91 -23.17
CA TYR A 63 4.89 1.11 -23.40
C TYR A 63 5.29 2.58 -23.34
N LEU A 64 4.44 3.49 -23.81
CA LEU A 64 4.69 4.94 -23.72
C LEU A 64 4.72 5.44 -22.26
N TYR A 65 3.84 4.95 -21.39
CA TYR A 65 3.74 5.43 -20.01
C TYR A 65 4.68 4.72 -19.04
N PHE A 66 4.90 3.42 -19.23
CA PHE A 66 5.61 2.57 -18.26
C PHE A 66 6.84 1.87 -18.84
N GLY A 67 6.99 1.81 -20.17
CA GLY A 67 8.13 1.16 -20.83
C GLY A 67 8.07 -0.37 -20.87
N SER A 68 7.46 -1.03 -19.88
CA SER A 68 7.23 -2.48 -19.89
C SER A 68 6.10 -2.91 -18.96
N LYS A 69 5.63 -4.16 -19.09
CA LYS A 69 4.70 -4.78 -18.12
C LYS A 69 5.30 -4.85 -16.72
N LEU A 70 6.61 -5.15 -16.60
CA LEU A 70 7.29 -5.22 -15.31
C LEU A 70 7.35 -3.83 -14.64
N ALA A 71 7.69 -2.79 -15.39
CA ALA A 71 7.71 -1.43 -14.87
C ALA A 71 6.31 -0.90 -14.48
N LEU A 72 5.26 -1.32 -15.20
CA LEU A 72 3.88 -1.09 -14.78
C LEU A 72 3.56 -1.81 -13.45
N PHE A 73 4.01 -3.06 -13.31
CA PHE A 73 3.84 -3.80 -12.07
C PHE A 73 4.60 -3.18 -10.89
N GLU A 74 5.85 -2.77 -11.10
CA GLU A 74 6.61 -2.01 -10.10
C GLU A 74 5.89 -0.74 -9.69
N ALA A 75 5.30 -0.01 -10.64
CA ALA A 75 4.50 1.18 -10.33
C ALA A 75 3.26 0.83 -9.48
N VAL A 76 2.57 -0.27 -9.77
CA VAL A 76 1.44 -0.73 -8.95
C VAL A 76 1.89 -1.08 -7.54
N ILE A 77 2.99 -1.84 -7.41
CA ILE A 77 3.51 -2.23 -6.10
C ILE A 77 3.91 -1.00 -5.28
N ARG A 78 4.55 0.02 -5.89
CA ARG A 78 4.90 1.28 -5.21
C ARG A 78 3.68 2.09 -4.77
N ASP A 79 2.62 2.10 -5.57
CA ASP A 79 1.39 2.80 -5.23
C ASP A 79 0.63 2.10 -4.08
N GLU A 80 0.50 0.77 -4.14
CA GLU A 80 -0.12 -0.02 -3.07
C GLU A 80 0.70 0.00 -1.78
N ALA A 81 2.03 -0.03 -1.91
CA ALA A 81 2.97 0.23 -0.84
C ALA A 81 2.73 1.56 -0.12
N ALA A 82 2.65 2.65 -0.88
CA ALA A 82 2.43 3.98 -0.32
C ALA A 82 1.07 4.09 0.38
N LYS A 83 0.03 3.49 -0.20
CA LYS A 83 -1.30 3.40 0.42
C LYS A 83 -1.25 2.61 1.72
N PHE A 84 -0.55 1.48 1.75
CA PHE A 84 -0.39 0.68 2.95
C PHE A 84 0.32 1.47 4.07
N SER A 85 1.46 2.11 3.76
CA SER A 85 2.15 2.99 4.71
C SER A 85 1.24 4.11 5.23
N CYS A 86 0.44 4.72 4.36
CA CYS A 86 -0.51 5.77 4.74
C CYS A 86 -1.60 5.27 5.70
N ARG A 87 -2.16 4.07 5.46
CA ARG A 87 -3.15 3.45 6.38
C ARG A 87 -2.55 3.16 7.75
N VAL A 88 -1.33 2.64 7.78
CA VAL A 88 -0.61 2.39 9.04
C VAL A 88 -0.30 3.70 9.77
N ALA A 89 0.20 4.71 9.06
CA ALA A 89 0.45 6.03 9.64
C ALA A 89 -0.84 6.63 10.23
N THR A 90 -1.95 6.55 9.50
CA THR A 90 -3.27 7.01 9.99
C THR A 90 -3.68 6.27 11.27
N ALA A 91 -3.47 4.95 11.34
CA ALA A 91 -3.76 4.17 12.54
C ALA A 91 -2.89 4.60 13.75
N LEU A 92 -1.60 4.89 13.51
CA LEU A 92 -0.67 5.37 14.53
C LEU A 92 -1.01 6.80 15.00
N ASP A 93 -1.36 7.69 14.08
CA ASP A 93 -1.76 9.06 14.38
C ASP A 93 -3.03 9.06 15.23
N MET A 94 -4.03 8.27 14.84
CA MET A 94 -5.26 8.09 15.63
C MET A 94 -4.98 7.56 17.04
N ALA A 95 -4.04 6.60 17.18
CA ALA A 95 -3.64 6.08 18.47
C ALA A 95 -3.03 7.17 19.37
N THR A 96 -2.23 8.06 18.78
CA THR A 96 -1.58 9.17 19.47
C THR A 96 -2.58 10.27 19.84
N GLU A 97 -3.38 10.75 18.89
CA GLU A 97 -4.29 11.87 19.06
C GLU A 97 -5.41 11.57 20.07
N LYS A 98 -5.89 10.33 20.09
CA LYS A 98 -6.99 9.91 20.97
C LYS A 98 -6.52 9.29 22.28
N ASN A 99 -5.21 9.21 22.52
CA ASN A 99 -4.62 8.48 23.66
C ASN A 99 -5.22 7.07 23.81
N LEU A 100 -5.29 6.33 22.70
CA LEU A 100 -5.84 4.98 22.72
C LEU A 100 -5.02 4.07 23.65
N SER A 101 -5.69 3.09 24.26
CA SER A 101 -5.00 2.00 24.95
C SER A 101 -4.13 1.20 23.97
N LEU A 102 -3.17 0.42 24.48
CA LEU A 102 -2.36 -0.44 23.61
C LEU A 102 -3.24 -1.44 22.85
N GLU A 103 -4.24 -2.02 23.51
CA GLU A 103 -5.15 -2.98 22.89
C GLU A 103 -5.87 -2.34 21.70
N GLU A 104 -6.46 -1.15 21.88
CA GLU A 104 -7.11 -0.42 20.79
C GLU A 104 -6.14 -0.02 19.67
N ALA A 105 -4.92 0.41 20.02
CA ALA A 105 -3.89 0.73 19.02
C ALA A 105 -3.46 -0.51 18.23
N ALA A 106 -3.28 -1.65 18.92
CA ALA A 106 -2.94 -2.93 18.33
C ALA A 106 -4.06 -3.40 17.38
N GLU A 107 -5.32 -3.29 17.78
CA GLU A 107 -6.47 -3.62 16.93
C GLU A 107 -6.49 -2.78 15.64
N LYS A 108 -6.20 -1.48 15.74
CA LYS A 108 -6.12 -0.61 14.55
C LYS A 108 -4.96 -0.97 13.64
N LEU A 109 -3.80 -1.30 14.21
CA LEU A 109 -2.63 -1.72 13.44
C LEU A 109 -2.84 -3.07 12.76
N VAL A 110 -3.42 -4.04 13.46
CA VAL A 110 -3.80 -5.34 12.89
C VAL A 110 -4.79 -5.11 11.76
N GLY A 111 -5.86 -4.33 11.99
CA GLY A 111 -6.85 -4.01 10.97
C GLY A 111 -6.24 -3.38 9.71
N ALA A 112 -5.32 -2.42 9.85
CA ALA A 112 -4.61 -1.82 8.73
C ALA A 112 -3.68 -2.80 7.99
N ALA A 113 -3.10 -3.77 8.71
CA ALA A 113 -2.21 -4.79 8.16
C ALA A 113 -2.92 -5.99 7.53
N THR A 114 -4.23 -6.14 7.78
CA THR A 114 -5.04 -7.29 7.34
C THR A 114 -6.22 -6.91 6.46
N ASP A 115 -6.34 -5.65 6.04
CA ASP A 115 -7.37 -5.25 5.08
C ASP A 115 -7.17 -5.88 3.69
N GLU A 116 -8.21 -5.81 2.86
CA GLU A 116 -8.23 -6.48 1.56
C GLU A 116 -7.06 -6.05 0.66
N GLU A 117 -6.75 -4.76 0.65
CA GLU A 117 -5.64 -4.20 -0.12
C GLU A 117 -4.27 -4.60 0.44
N ALA A 118 -4.08 -4.67 1.77
CA ALA A 118 -2.84 -5.11 2.39
C ALA A 118 -2.59 -6.59 2.08
N ILE A 119 -3.62 -7.43 2.18
CA ILE A 119 -3.53 -8.85 1.79
C ILE A 119 -3.30 -8.99 0.29
N GLY A 120 -3.92 -8.16 -0.56
CA GLY A 120 -3.68 -8.11 -2.00
C GLY A 120 -2.22 -7.79 -2.34
N LEU A 121 -1.64 -6.75 -1.72
CA LEU A 121 -0.23 -6.40 -1.87
C LEU A 121 0.67 -7.56 -1.42
N LEU A 122 0.40 -8.14 -0.26
CA LEU A 122 1.19 -9.25 0.29
C LEU A 122 1.16 -10.47 -0.63
N ARG A 123 -0.01 -10.81 -1.22
CA ARG A 123 -0.13 -11.89 -2.22
C ARG A 123 0.78 -11.65 -3.43
N LEU A 124 0.80 -10.43 -3.96
CA LEU A 124 1.66 -10.10 -5.09
C LEU A 124 3.15 -10.20 -4.73
N VAL A 125 3.54 -9.70 -3.55
CA VAL A 125 4.93 -9.74 -3.08
C VAL A 125 5.39 -11.19 -2.86
N ILE A 126 4.56 -12.02 -2.23
CA ILE A 126 4.89 -13.44 -2.00
C ILE A 126 5.03 -14.18 -3.34
N ALA A 127 4.08 -13.98 -4.26
CA ALA A 127 4.06 -14.69 -5.54
C ALA A 127 5.22 -14.29 -6.45
N GLU A 128 5.60 -13.01 -6.49
CA GLU A 128 6.49 -12.48 -7.54
C GLU A 128 7.84 -11.97 -6.98
N GLY A 129 7.95 -11.73 -5.68
CA GLY A 129 9.15 -11.15 -5.06
C GLY A 129 10.40 -12.05 -5.07
N GLN A 130 10.21 -13.37 -5.19
CA GLN A 130 11.32 -14.30 -5.43
C GLN A 130 11.91 -14.15 -6.83
N ARG A 131 11.05 -13.85 -7.82
CA ARG A 131 11.45 -13.70 -9.23
C ARG A 131 11.98 -12.31 -9.53
N TYR A 132 11.44 -11.28 -8.87
CA TYR A 132 11.76 -9.88 -9.11
C TYR A 132 12.31 -9.22 -7.83
N PRO A 133 13.64 -9.15 -7.65
CA PRO A 133 14.26 -8.61 -6.43
C PRO A 133 13.83 -7.19 -6.07
N ILE A 134 13.53 -6.36 -7.06
CA ILE A 134 13.05 -4.98 -6.87
C ILE A 134 11.74 -4.92 -6.08
N ILE A 135 10.84 -5.89 -6.26
CA ILE A 135 9.56 -5.97 -5.55
C ILE A 135 9.80 -6.27 -4.07
N ARG A 136 10.73 -7.18 -3.78
CA ARG A 136 11.16 -7.47 -2.41
C ARG A 136 11.80 -6.26 -1.74
N GLU A 137 12.59 -5.48 -2.48
CA GLU A 137 13.23 -4.28 -1.93
C GLU A 137 12.19 -3.23 -1.55
N ILE A 138 11.25 -2.93 -2.45
CA ILE A 138 10.14 -2.00 -2.18
C ILE A 138 9.39 -2.44 -0.92
N TYR A 139 9.04 -3.73 -0.82
CA TYR A 139 8.32 -4.26 0.34
C TYR A 139 9.13 -4.17 1.64
N ARG A 140 10.44 -4.45 1.58
CA ARG A 140 11.34 -4.35 2.74
C ARG A 140 11.44 -2.92 3.27
N GLU A 141 11.60 -1.94 2.38
CA GLU A 141 11.70 -0.52 2.75
C GLU A 141 10.47 -0.06 3.54
N ILE A 142 9.28 -0.49 3.10
CA ILE A 142 8.01 -0.16 3.77
C ILE A 142 7.91 -0.80 5.15
N LEU A 143 8.20 -2.11 5.24
CA LEU A 143 8.16 -2.80 6.53
C LEU A 143 9.13 -2.17 7.53
N ALA A 144 10.35 -1.83 7.08
CA ALA A 144 11.33 -1.16 7.93
C ALA A 144 10.81 0.18 8.47
N GLY A 145 10.17 0.99 7.62
CA GLY A 145 9.54 2.24 8.02
C GLY A 145 8.41 2.03 9.04
N ILE A 146 7.50 1.08 8.78
CA ILE A 146 6.39 0.75 9.68
C ILE A 146 6.89 0.30 11.05
N HIS A 147 7.86 -0.61 11.10
CA HIS A 147 8.45 -1.04 12.38
C HIS A 147 9.10 0.11 13.14
N GLN A 148 9.77 1.03 12.42
CA GLN A 148 10.33 2.22 13.04
C GLN A 148 9.25 3.10 13.66
N ASP A 149 8.16 3.35 12.94
CA ASP A 149 7.04 4.19 13.39
C ASP A 149 6.31 3.57 14.58
N VAL A 150 6.02 2.26 14.53
CA VAL A 150 5.42 1.51 15.65
C VAL A 150 6.30 1.58 16.90
N ARG A 151 7.62 1.37 16.77
CA ARG A 151 8.54 1.49 17.91
C ARG A 151 8.59 2.90 18.47
N MET A 152 8.51 3.93 17.63
CA MET A 152 8.43 5.31 18.10
C MET A 152 7.15 5.57 18.88
N LEU A 153 6.01 5.04 18.43
CA LEU A 153 4.74 5.13 19.16
C LEU A 153 4.84 4.46 20.53
N ILE A 154 5.32 3.21 20.60
CA ILE A 154 5.46 2.46 21.85
C ILE A 154 6.37 3.22 22.83
N ARG A 155 7.48 3.81 22.37
CA ARG A 155 8.39 4.61 23.21
C ARG A 155 7.75 5.89 23.78
N ARG A 156 6.91 6.56 22.99
CA ARG A 156 6.26 7.82 23.40
C ARG A 156 5.04 7.58 24.29
N SER A 157 4.38 6.44 24.14
CA SER A 157 3.28 6.05 25.01
C SER A 157 3.78 5.85 26.45
N GLU A 158 2.94 6.15 27.45
CA GLU A 158 3.24 5.88 28.86
C GLU A 158 3.34 4.36 29.17
N PHE A 159 3.20 3.52 28.15
CA PHE A 159 3.08 2.06 28.22
C PHE A 159 4.27 1.37 28.90
N CYS A 160 5.50 1.84 28.64
CA CYS A 160 6.69 1.27 29.29
C CYS A 160 6.91 1.81 30.73
N ARG A 161 6.11 2.77 31.21
CA ARG A 161 6.25 3.24 32.60
C ARG A 161 5.63 2.21 33.54
N GLY A 162 6.48 1.37 34.14
CA GLY A 162 6.12 0.43 35.19
C GLY A 162 5.69 -0.97 34.72
N GLN A 163 5.83 -1.29 33.43
CA GLN A 163 5.57 -2.62 32.89
C GLN A 163 6.82 -3.49 32.72
N VAL A 164 6.62 -4.81 32.62
CA VAL A 164 7.67 -5.84 32.51
C VAL A 164 8.22 -5.97 31.07
N LEU A 165 7.47 -5.52 30.06
CA LEU A 165 7.82 -5.73 28.65
C LEU A 165 8.61 -4.56 28.07
N SER A 166 9.69 -4.88 27.33
CA SER A 166 10.45 -3.88 26.56
C SER A 166 9.71 -3.49 25.28
N VAL A 167 10.11 -2.36 24.68
CA VAL A 167 9.60 -1.91 23.36
C VAL A 167 9.76 -3.00 22.30
N GLU A 168 10.90 -3.68 22.31
CA GLU A 168 11.24 -4.76 21.37
C GLU A 168 10.33 -5.98 21.59
N SER A 169 9.92 -6.24 22.83
CA SER A 169 9.00 -7.34 23.14
C SER A 169 7.60 -7.04 22.62
N VAL A 170 7.12 -5.80 22.78
CA VAL A 170 5.80 -5.38 22.27
C VAL A 170 5.77 -5.40 20.75
N ASP A 171 6.79 -4.83 20.09
CA ASP A 171 6.93 -4.86 18.63
C ASP A 171 6.96 -6.30 18.09
N LEU A 172 7.70 -7.21 18.73
CA LEU A 172 7.74 -8.62 18.35
C LEU A 172 6.37 -9.30 18.47
N ILE A 173 5.64 -9.05 19.57
CA ILE A 173 4.29 -9.61 19.78
C ILE A 173 3.33 -9.13 18.69
N LEU A 174 3.29 -7.82 18.43
CA LEU A 174 2.43 -7.24 17.39
C LEU A 174 2.78 -7.81 16.01
N THR A 175 4.07 -7.89 15.68
CA THR A 175 4.55 -8.46 14.42
C THR A 175 4.13 -9.90 14.26
N THR A 176 4.23 -10.70 15.33
CA THR A 176 3.84 -12.11 15.33
C THR A 176 2.33 -12.27 15.13
N GLN A 177 1.52 -11.48 15.83
CA GLN A 177 0.05 -11.48 15.68
C GLN A 177 -0.40 -11.06 14.28
N ILE A 178 0.22 -10.02 13.72
CA ILE A 178 -0.06 -9.57 12.35
C ILE A 178 0.30 -10.66 11.35
N ALA A 179 1.49 -11.28 11.49
CA ALA A 179 1.93 -12.34 10.60
C ALA A 179 1.00 -13.55 10.64
N ASP A 180 0.53 -13.94 11.83
CA ASP A 180 -0.42 -15.04 12.02
C ASP A 180 -1.79 -14.74 11.37
N ALA A 181 -2.32 -13.53 11.59
CA ALA A 181 -3.57 -13.08 10.97
C ALA A 181 -3.46 -13.04 9.43
N GLN A 182 -2.34 -12.52 8.91
CA GLN A 182 -2.06 -12.51 7.48
C GLN A 182 -1.95 -13.94 6.91
N LEU A 183 -1.25 -14.84 7.60
CA LEU A 183 -1.11 -16.23 7.18
C LEU A 183 -2.48 -16.94 7.12
N SER A 184 -3.33 -16.72 8.13
CA SER A 184 -4.70 -17.24 8.16
C SER A 184 -5.52 -16.73 6.97
N LEU A 185 -5.46 -15.43 6.66
CA LEU A 185 -6.16 -14.81 5.53
C LEU A 185 -5.62 -15.24 4.16
N LEU A 186 -4.32 -15.50 4.06
CA LEU A 186 -3.68 -15.95 2.82
C LEU A 186 -3.96 -17.42 2.51
N THR A 187 -4.03 -18.26 3.54
CA THR A 187 -4.21 -19.70 3.39
C THR A 187 -5.68 -20.13 3.41
N GLY A 188 -6.57 -19.27 3.92
CA GLY A 188 -7.97 -19.62 4.17
C GLY A 188 -8.14 -20.61 5.31
N VAL A 189 -7.05 -20.93 6.03
CA VAL A 189 -7.11 -21.72 7.26
C VAL A 189 -7.62 -20.78 8.34
N SER A 190 -8.94 -20.75 8.53
CA SER A 190 -9.50 -20.21 9.76
C SER A 190 -8.99 -21.09 10.89
N GLU A 191 -8.39 -20.50 11.92
CA GLU A 191 -8.39 -21.16 13.21
C GLU A 191 -9.85 -21.46 13.56
N ASN A 192 -10.21 -22.73 13.62
CA ASN A 192 -11.38 -23.15 14.36
C ASN A 192 -11.10 -22.83 15.84
N GLY A 193 -11.43 -21.61 16.27
CA GLY A 193 -11.67 -21.32 17.68
C GLY A 193 -11.13 -20.03 18.29
N ALA A 194 -10.15 -19.32 17.72
CA ALA A 194 -9.56 -18.16 18.42
C ALA A 194 -8.86 -17.13 17.52
N GLY A 195 -9.62 -16.36 16.74
CA GLY A 195 -9.10 -15.09 16.18
C GLY A 195 -8.79 -14.05 17.28
N PRO A 196 -7.87 -13.09 17.05
CA PRO A 196 -6.97 -12.51 18.07
C PRO A 196 -7.62 -11.62 19.14
N LEU A 197 -8.91 -11.33 19.00
CA LEU A 197 -9.72 -10.73 20.06
C LEU A 197 -10.67 -11.81 20.53
N CYS A 198 -10.14 -12.80 21.25
CA CYS A 198 -10.93 -13.90 21.80
C CYS A 198 -12.17 -13.30 22.47
N GLN A 199 -13.30 -13.53 21.81
CA GLN A 199 -14.63 -13.00 22.06
C GLN A 199 -14.88 -12.82 23.57
N ARG A 200 -14.80 -11.58 24.07
CA ARG A 200 -15.19 -11.30 25.46
C ARG A 200 -16.69 -11.04 25.53
N ARG A 201 -17.36 -11.98 26.20
CA ARG A 201 -18.57 -11.74 27.00
C ARG A 201 -18.30 -10.74 28.11
#